data_AF-A0A1F9BKD1-F1
#
_entry.id   AF-A0A1F9BKD1-F1
#
_cell.length_a   1.000
_cell.length_b   1.000
_cell.length_c   1.000
_cell.angle_alpha   90.00
_cell.angle_beta   90.00
_cell.angle_gamma   90.00
#
_symmetry.space_group_name_H-M   'P 1'
#
loop_
_entity.id
_entity.type
_entity.pdbx_description
1 polymer ?
#
loop_
_entity_poly.entity_id
_entity_poly.type
_entity_poly.pdbx_seq_one_letter_code
_entity_poly.pdbx_strand_id
1 'polypeptide(L)'
;MKKLSIFSLAACCAAVLALAVVYNETNFNAQGRMYQPAPEGHLIGKDNGPGVGLHHPGEVCSRCHSMGGRAEAYPWTMAGTLYADRSGRTVLKGGEIILQDRDGNVISMTSNEAGNFWTTAPIASNPYTVASHGGMTEPLYVLDENGNLVQPADPANPSTWLYKTWVRKGFSVRPMVTIAPAGGSTGMPMSCNMHHGNMGSRGALWVSPAPTLPSYPESGQSGLSYRKHIYPILRSKCSPCHIPGNTMTRLVTKSDLEIPSTSIDHSCSLDLMAYEGSTGKRGVLDVVDPDNPEQSLLLRKTVFGGIHSGGAFWKDGDPDYLALRQWIAEGAPGPEPIY
;
A
#
# COMPACT_ATOMS: atom_id res chain seq x y z
N MET A 1 14.93 -60.13 42.67
CA MET A 1 14.07 -59.69 41.54
C MET A 1 13.25 -58.49 41.98
N LYS A 2 13.53 -57.31 41.45
CA LYS A 2 12.61 -56.17 41.22
C LYS A 2 13.46 -54.95 40.82
N LYS A 3 13.57 -54.72 39.51
CA LYS A 3 14.02 -53.45 38.93
C LYS A 3 12.79 -52.53 38.92
N LEU A 4 12.84 -51.41 39.64
CA LEU A 4 11.83 -50.36 39.54
C LEU A 4 12.39 -49.23 38.68
N SER A 5 11.75 -49.02 37.54
CA SER A 5 12.04 -47.99 36.55
C SER A 5 11.75 -46.60 37.11
N ILE A 6 12.74 -45.74 37.14
CA ILE A 6 12.60 -44.28 37.33
C ILE A 6 12.92 -43.64 35.99
N PHE A 7 11.89 -43.45 35.16
CA PHE A 7 11.93 -42.60 33.97
C PHE A 7 10.52 -42.08 33.72
N SER A 8 10.15 -40.97 34.36
CA SER A 8 8.97 -40.15 33.99
C SER A 8 8.97 -38.88 34.84
N LEU A 9 9.39 -37.75 34.25
CA LEU A 9 8.80 -36.41 34.36
C LEU A 9 9.82 -35.34 33.91
N ALA A 10 10.03 -35.19 32.60
CA ALA A 10 10.72 -34.02 32.06
C ALA A 10 10.35 -33.78 30.60
N ALA A 11 9.06 -33.79 30.26
CA ALA A 11 8.61 -33.50 28.90
C ALA A 11 7.14 -33.07 28.87
N CYS A 12 6.79 -31.90 29.43
CA CYS A 12 5.48 -31.29 29.14
C CYS A 12 5.34 -29.79 29.50
N CYS A 13 6.41 -28.99 29.41
CA CYS A 13 6.30 -27.53 29.58
C CYS A 13 7.10 -26.77 28.51
N ALA A 14 7.04 -27.22 27.25
CA ALA A 14 7.22 -26.28 26.14
C ALA A 14 5.88 -25.52 26.00
N ALA A 15 5.65 -24.60 26.94
CA ALA A 15 4.59 -23.61 26.80
C ALA A 15 4.93 -22.82 25.54
N VAL A 16 4.17 -23.08 24.49
CA VAL A 16 4.09 -22.24 23.30
C VAL A 16 3.65 -20.87 23.82
N LEU A 17 4.61 -19.99 24.07
CA LEU A 17 4.40 -18.55 24.07
C LEU A 17 4.07 -18.18 22.62
N ALA A 18 2.85 -18.55 22.19
CA ALA A 18 2.20 -17.82 21.14
C ALA A 18 2.03 -16.42 21.71
N LEU A 19 2.98 -15.54 21.37
CA LEU A 19 2.75 -14.11 21.44
C LEU A 19 1.45 -13.91 20.67
N ALA A 20 0.33 -13.80 21.39
CA ALA A 20 -0.87 -13.23 20.85
C ALA A 20 -0.39 -11.88 20.32
N VAL A 21 -0.31 -11.77 19.00
CA VAL A 21 -0.14 -10.47 18.35
C VAL A 21 -1.44 -9.76 18.70
N VAL A 22 -1.43 -9.08 19.84
CA VAL A 22 -2.60 -8.41 20.40
C VAL A 22 -3.07 -7.49 19.31
N TYR A 23 -4.32 -7.71 18.88
CA TYR A 23 -5.01 -6.78 18.02
C TYR A 23 -4.90 -5.39 18.66
N ASN A 24 -4.11 -4.54 18.04
CA ASN A 24 -3.96 -3.16 18.47
C ASN A 24 -4.81 -2.32 17.54
N GLU A 25 -5.91 -1.78 18.04
CA GLU A 25 -6.79 -0.88 17.29
C GLU A 25 -6.04 0.30 16.68
N THR A 26 -4.95 0.74 17.32
CA THR A 26 -4.09 1.80 16.76
C THR A 26 -3.37 1.38 15.48
N ASN A 27 -3.26 0.08 15.18
CA ASN A 27 -2.60 -0.44 13.98
C ASN A 27 -3.43 -0.34 12.70
N PHE A 28 -4.74 -0.09 12.81
CA PHE A 28 -5.65 0.06 11.67
C PHE A 28 -6.14 1.50 11.45
N ASN A 29 -5.73 2.46 12.29
CA ASN A 29 -5.82 3.87 11.92
C ASN A 29 -4.76 4.20 10.85
N ALA A 30 -4.89 5.35 10.20
CA ALA A 30 -4.02 5.66 9.07
C ALA A 30 -2.55 5.97 9.48
N GLN A 31 -2.30 6.38 10.73
CA GLN A 31 -0.95 6.59 11.26
C GLN A 31 -0.25 5.25 11.52
N GLY A 32 -0.93 4.31 12.17
CA GLY A 32 -0.40 2.99 12.50
C GLY A 32 -0.06 2.18 11.26
N ARG A 33 -0.79 2.37 10.15
CA ARG A 33 -0.53 1.67 8.87
C ARG A 33 0.75 2.10 8.16
N MET A 34 1.27 3.30 8.47
CA MET A 34 2.28 3.97 7.65
C MET A 34 3.64 3.24 7.62
N TYR A 35 4.04 2.60 8.72
CA TYR A 35 5.39 2.02 8.88
C TYR A 35 5.37 0.50 9.07
N GLN A 36 4.23 -0.14 8.85
CA GLN A 36 4.14 -1.58 9.05
C GLN A 36 4.76 -2.32 7.86
N PRO A 37 5.71 -3.25 8.11
CA PRO A 37 6.21 -4.13 7.07
C PRO A 37 5.08 -5.06 6.59
N ALA A 38 5.26 -5.64 5.41
CA ALA A 38 4.40 -6.74 4.99
C ALA A 38 4.50 -7.88 6.02
N PRO A 39 3.37 -8.52 6.38
CA PRO A 39 3.37 -9.60 7.36
C PRO A 39 4.23 -10.76 6.87
N GLU A 40 4.97 -11.40 7.79
CA GLU A 40 5.71 -12.63 7.49
C GLU A 40 4.77 -13.82 7.26
N GLY A 41 5.31 -14.92 6.71
CA GLY A 41 4.54 -16.15 6.51
C GLY A 41 3.53 -16.12 5.35
N HIS A 42 3.51 -15.04 4.57
CA HIS A 42 2.76 -15.00 3.31
C HIS A 42 3.33 -16.04 2.32
N LEU A 43 2.45 -16.78 1.64
CA LEU A 43 2.83 -17.72 0.58
C LEU A 43 2.27 -17.18 -0.74
N ILE A 44 3.17 -16.90 -1.69
CA ILE A 44 2.84 -16.25 -2.96
C ILE A 44 1.68 -16.95 -3.65
N GLY A 45 0.56 -16.23 -3.78
CA GLY A 45 -0.62 -16.69 -4.51
C GLY A 45 -1.41 -17.82 -3.87
N LYS A 46 -1.17 -18.14 -2.59
CA LYS A 46 -1.90 -19.22 -1.90
C LYS A 46 -3.42 -19.03 -1.91
N ASP A 47 -3.88 -17.78 -1.97
CA ASP A 47 -5.29 -17.41 -1.93
C ASP A 47 -5.81 -16.91 -3.29
N ASN A 48 -5.07 -17.14 -4.38
CA ASN A 48 -5.62 -16.90 -5.72
C ASN A 48 -6.90 -17.72 -5.89
N GLY A 49 -7.99 -17.05 -6.26
CA GLY A 49 -9.20 -17.75 -6.65
C GLY A 49 -8.97 -18.62 -7.89
N PRO A 50 -9.80 -19.65 -8.10
CA PRO A 50 -9.66 -20.54 -9.25
C PRO A 50 -9.89 -19.79 -10.58
N GLY A 51 -9.26 -20.29 -11.65
CA GLY A 51 -9.42 -19.80 -13.01
C GLY A 51 -8.22 -19.02 -13.56
N VAL A 52 -8.36 -18.50 -14.79
CA VAL A 52 -7.30 -17.75 -15.49
C VAL A 52 -7.62 -16.28 -15.72
N GLY A 53 -8.88 -15.85 -15.55
CA GLY A 53 -9.31 -14.44 -15.44
C GLY A 53 -8.57 -13.42 -16.32
N LEU A 54 -8.41 -13.67 -17.63
CA LEU A 54 -7.57 -12.84 -18.52
C LEU A 54 -8.29 -11.65 -19.15
N HIS A 55 -9.56 -11.43 -18.85
CA HIS A 55 -10.37 -10.40 -19.49
C HIS A 55 -10.43 -9.09 -18.68
N HIS A 56 -10.76 -8.00 -19.36
CA HIS A 56 -11.16 -6.72 -18.77
C HIS A 56 -10.17 -6.12 -17.73
N PRO A 57 -8.86 -6.03 -18.03
CA PRO A 57 -7.90 -5.40 -17.12
C PRO A 57 -8.30 -3.94 -16.84
N GLY A 58 -8.39 -3.59 -15.56
CA GLY A 58 -8.73 -2.26 -15.08
C GLY A 58 -10.23 -1.98 -14.94
N GLU A 59 -11.09 -2.94 -15.29
CA GLU A 59 -12.53 -2.82 -15.04
C GLU A 59 -12.91 -3.17 -13.60
N VAL A 60 -14.11 -2.74 -13.21
CA VAL A 60 -14.65 -2.99 -11.87
C VAL A 60 -15.15 -4.42 -11.75
N CYS A 61 -14.32 -5.30 -11.19
CA CYS A 61 -14.62 -6.73 -11.05
C CYS A 61 -15.97 -7.00 -10.36
N SER A 62 -16.35 -6.20 -9.35
CA SER A 62 -17.61 -6.35 -8.61
C SER A 62 -18.87 -6.11 -9.43
N ARG A 63 -18.76 -5.50 -10.62
CA ARG A 63 -19.91 -5.35 -11.52
C ARG A 63 -20.43 -6.71 -12.02
N CYS A 64 -19.55 -7.69 -12.15
CA CYS A 64 -19.90 -9.04 -12.58
C CYS A 64 -19.83 -10.02 -11.42
N HIS A 65 -18.77 -9.95 -10.60
CA HIS A 65 -18.45 -10.92 -9.55
C HIS A 65 -19.00 -10.53 -8.18
N SER A 66 -20.26 -10.14 -8.13
CA SER A 66 -21.01 -9.86 -6.91
C SER A 66 -22.33 -10.63 -6.88
N MET A 67 -22.98 -10.69 -5.72
CA MET A 67 -24.33 -11.23 -5.60
C MET A 67 -25.30 -10.44 -6.49
N GLY A 68 -26.06 -11.11 -7.36
CA GLY A 68 -26.91 -10.46 -8.37
C GLY A 68 -26.17 -9.96 -9.62
N GLY A 69 -24.85 -10.13 -9.68
CA GLY A 69 -24.02 -9.81 -10.85
C GLY A 69 -24.06 -10.90 -11.91
N ARG A 70 -23.58 -10.58 -13.13
CA ARG A 70 -23.54 -11.54 -14.27
C ARG A 70 -22.71 -12.80 -14.00
N ALA A 71 -21.78 -12.72 -13.06
CA ALA A 71 -20.91 -13.81 -12.63
C ALA A 71 -21.13 -14.12 -11.14
N GLU A 72 -22.36 -13.98 -10.64
CA GLU A 72 -22.72 -14.24 -9.23
C GLU A 72 -22.43 -15.67 -8.77
N ALA A 73 -22.30 -16.63 -9.70
CA ALA A 73 -21.84 -17.98 -9.40
C ALA A 73 -20.38 -18.04 -8.90
N TYR A 74 -19.62 -16.96 -9.12
CA TYR A 74 -18.23 -16.81 -8.71
C TYR A 74 -18.05 -15.45 -8.02
N PRO A 75 -18.70 -15.23 -6.85
CA PRO A 75 -18.52 -13.99 -6.12
C PRO A 75 -17.09 -13.96 -5.58
N TRP A 76 -16.45 -12.80 -5.69
CA TRP A 76 -15.11 -12.61 -5.15
C TRP A 76 -15.21 -11.79 -3.86
N THR A 77 -14.26 -11.99 -2.94
CA THR A 77 -14.09 -11.15 -1.76
C THR A 77 -13.22 -9.94 -2.11
N MET A 78 -12.20 -10.16 -2.93
CA MET A 78 -11.34 -9.11 -3.43
C MET A 78 -10.87 -9.44 -4.83
N ALA A 79 -10.81 -8.43 -5.69
CA ALA A 79 -10.24 -8.54 -7.01
C ALA A 79 -9.77 -7.18 -7.52
N GLY A 80 -8.90 -7.20 -8.53
CA GLY A 80 -8.41 -6.00 -9.19
C GLY A 80 -7.41 -6.32 -10.28
N THR A 81 -6.79 -5.26 -10.80
CA THR A 81 -5.72 -5.34 -11.80
C THR A 81 -4.51 -4.56 -11.33
N LEU A 82 -3.33 -5.17 -11.46
CA LEU A 82 -2.05 -4.61 -11.08
C LEU A 82 -1.33 -4.06 -12.32
N TYR A 83 -0.69 -2.90 -12.19
CA TYR A 83 0.00 -2.21 -13.28
C TYR A 83 1.45 -1.89 -12.93
N ALA A 84 2.31 -1.82 -13.94
CA ALA A 84 3.72 -1.52 -13.82
C ALA A 84 4.04 -0.02 -13.94
N ASP A 85 3.19 0.76 -14.63
CA ASP A 85 3.43 2.19 -14.95
C ASP A 85 2.29 3.16 -14.56
N ARG A 86 2.65 4.32 -13.97
CA ARG A 86 1.86 5.58 -13.89
C ARG A 86 0.38 5.53 -14.34
N SER A 87 0.28 5.37 -15.64
CA SER A 87 -0.92 5.61 -16.40
C SER A 87 -1.86 4.40 -16.46
N GLY A 88 -1.49 3.28 -15.83
CA GLY A 88 -2.28 2.06 -15.87
C GLY A 88 -2.36 1.47 -17.27
N ARG A 89 -1.28 1.57 -18.05
CA ARG A 89 -1.23 1.12 -19.46
C ARG A 89 -0.57 -0.25 -19.62
N THR A 90 0.39 -0.55 -18.76
CA THR A 90 1.18 -1.76 -18.74
C THR A 90 0.82 -2.54 -17.50
N VAL A 91 0.18 -3.68 -17.68
CA VAL A 91 -0.16 -4.58 -16.57
C VAL A 91 1.11 -5.14 -15.92
N LEU A 92 1.06 -5.40 -14.63
CA LEU A 92 2.15 -6.03 -13.89
C LEU A 92 1.79 -7.49 -13.63
N LYS A 93 2.35 -8.38 -14.45
CA LYS A 93 2.28 -9.83 -14.25
C LYS A 93 3.11 -10.28 -13.05
N GLY A 94 2.60 -11.22 -12.28
CA GLY A 94 3.32 -11.90 -11.21
C GLY A 94 3.77 -10.97 -10.08
N GLY A 95 3.04 -9.87 -9.87
CA GLY A 95 3.15 -9.08 -8.66
C GLY A 95 2.29 -9.72 -7.57
N GLU A 96 2.80 -9.74 -6.36
CA GLU A 96 2.10 -10.31 -5.21
C GLU A 96 1.32 -9.21 -4.49
N ILE A 97 0.08 -9.51 -4.13
CA ILE A 97 -0.81 -8.69 -3.31
C ILE A 97 -0.98 -9.39 -1.98
N ILE A 98 -0.50 -8.76 -0.91
CA ILE A 98 -0.54 -9.28 0.45
C ILE A 98 -1.56 -8.45 1.22
N LEU A 99 -2.54 -9.09 1.85
CA LEU A 99 -3.47 -8.48 2.78
C LEU A 99 -3.23 -9.02 4.17
N GLN A 100 -3.47 -8.16 5.16
CA GLN A 100 -3.66 -8.60 6.54
C GLN A 100 -4.96 -8.01 7.05
N ASP A 101 -5.93 -8.86 7.37
CA ASP A 101 -7.17 -8.40 7.97
C ASP A 101 -7.01 -8.06 9.46
N ARG A 102 -8.08 -7.55 10.08
CA ARG A 102 -8.07 -7.16 11.49
C ARG A 102 -7.84 -8.30 12.48
N ASP A 103 -8.17 -9.54 12.11
CA ASP A 103 -7.96 -10.71 12.97
C ASP A 103 -6.53 -11.26 12.81
N GLY A 104 -5.73 -10.65 11.92
CA GLY A 104 -4.36 -11.03 11.64
C GLY A 104 -4.22 -12.05 10.52
N ASN A 105 -5.31 -12.44 9.87
CA ASN A 105 -5.27 -13.37 8.74
C ASN A 105 -4.49 -12.75 7.58
N VAL A 106 -3.52 -13.49 7.07
CA VAL A 106 -2.71 -13.07 5.92
C VAL A 106 -3.25 -13.72 4.66
N ILE A 107 -3.66 -12.92 3.70
CA ILE A 107 -4.15 -13.35 2.38
C ILE A 107 -3.10 -12.94 1.34
N SER A 108 -2.64 -13.85 0.48
CA SER A 108 -1.70 -13.56 -0.60
C SER A 108 -2.23 -14.02 -1.95
N MET A 109 -2.29 -13.09 -2.90
CA MET A 109 -2.68 -13.31 -4.29
C MET A 109 -1.55 -12.90 -5.21
N THR A 110 -1.52 -13.46 -6.41
CA THR A 110 -0.58 -13.09 -7.48
C THR A 110 -1.34 -12.64 -8.71
N SER A 111 -0.88 -11.56 -9.35
CA SER A 111 -1.45 -11.10 -10.61
C SER A 111 -1.09 -12.00 -11.80
N ASN A 112 -2.06 -12.26 -12.68
CA ASN A 112 -1.89 -13.09 -13.88
C ASN A 112 -1.28 -12.30 -15.07
N GLU A 113 -1.30 -12.88 -16.27
CA GLU A 113 -0.80 -12.24 -17.51
C GLU A 113 -1.47 -10.91 -17.83
N ALA A 114 -2.75 -10.76 -17.48
CA ALA A 114 -3.51 -9.52 -17.67
C ALA A 114 -3.37 -8.56 -16.47
N GLY A 115 -2.50 -8.87 -15.51
CA GLY A 115 -2.37 -8.14 -14.25
C GLY A 115 -3.52 -8.39 -13.27
N ASN A 116 -4.51 -9.20 -13.62
CA ASN A 116 -5.68 -9.45 -12.78
C ASN A 116 -5.34 -10.37 -11.61
N PHE A 117 -5.95 -10.11 -10.46
CA PHE A 117 -5.91 -10.97 -9.27
C PHE A 117 -7.29 -11.01 -8.63
N TRP A 118 -7.61 -12.11 -7.94
CA TRP A 118 -8.84 -12.25 -7.16
C TRP A 118 -8.69 -13.31 -6.08
N THR A 119 -9.57 -13.26 -5.08
CA THR A 119 -9.69 -14.26 -4.03
C THR A 119 -11.14 -14.38 -3.56
N THR A 120 -11.46 -15.53 -2.98
CA THR A 120 -12.69 -15.81 -2.23
C THR A 120 -12.41 -16.02 -0.74
N ALA A 121 -11.15 -15.82 -0.30
CA ALA A 121 -10.81 -15.91 1.11
C ALA A 121 -11.65 -14.91 1.91
N PRO A 122 -12.17 -15.28 3.09
CA PRO A 122 -12.93 -14.37 3.94
C PRO A 122 -12.02 -13.26 4.47
N ILE A 123 -12.58 -12.06 4.68
CA ILE A 123 -11.91 -10.95 5.32
C ILE A 123 -12.68 -10.57 6.58
N ALA A 124 -11.98 -10.47 7.71
CA ALA A 124 -12.60 -10.10 8.97
C ALA A 124 -13.26 -8.70 8.94
N SER A 125 -14.49 -8.65 9.44
CA SER A 125 -15.30 -7.44 9.60
C SER A 125 -15.00 -6.71 10.90
N ASN A 126 -14.96 -5.37 10.88
CA ASN A 126 -14.88 -4.55 12.08
C ASN A 126 -16.29 -4.22 12.64
N PRO A 127 -16.63 -4.61 13.89
CA PRO A 127 -17.92 -4.35 14.49
C PRO A 127 -18.20 -2.86 14.73
N TYR A 128 -17.15 -2.03 14.72
CA TYR A 128 -17.21 -0.57 14.88
C TYR A 128 -16.97 0.16 13.54
N THR A 129 -17.35 -0.45 12.41
CA THR A 129 -17.15 0.14 11.08
C THR A 129 -17.92 1.45 10.90
N VAL A 130 -17.27 2.40 10.23
CA VAL A 130 -17.88 3.64 9.77
C VAL A 130 -17.86 3.71 8.24
N ALA A 131 -19.02 3.94 7.62
CA ALA A 131 -19.11 4.30 6.21
C ALA A 131 -18.85 5.81 6.07
N SER A 132 -17.98 6.21 5.15
CA SER A 132 -17.68 7.64 4.93
C SER A 132 -17.44 7.92 3.46
N HIS A 133 -18.32 8.72 2.85
CA HIS A 133 -18.28 9.09 1.44
C HIS A 133 -18.87 10.48 1.19
N GLY A 134 -18.24 11.28 0.33
CA GLY A 134 -18.82 12.54 -0.13
C GLY A 134 -19.16 13.52 1.00
N GLY A 135 -18.42 13.48 2.10
CA GLY A 135 -18.69 14.28 3.31
C GLY A 135 -19.74 13.70 4.26
N MET A 136 -20.45 12.63 3.86
CA MET A 136 -21.34 11.88 4.76
C MET A 136 -20.54 10.85 5.54
N THR A 137 -20.89 10.67 6.81
CA THR A 137 -20.28 9.68 7.70
C THR A 137 -21.38 9.01 8.52
N GLU A 138 -21.47 7.69 8.44
CA GLU A 138 -22.51 6.88 9.06
C GLU A 138 -21.88 5.70 9.81
N PRO A 139 -22.09 5.58 11.13
CA PRO A 139 -21.78 4.37 11.87
C PRO A 139 -22.61 3.20 11.32
N LEU A 140 -21.97 2.08 10.97
CA LEU A 140 -22.67 0.85 10.60
C LEU A 140 -22.98 -0.02 11.82
N TYR A 141 -22.93 0.57 13.01
CA TYR A 141 -23.14 -0.07 14.31
C TYR A 141 -24.03 0.82 15.18
N VAL A 142 -24.62 0.24 16.22
CA VAL A 142 -25.45 0.96 17.19
C VAL A 142 -24.81 0.87 18.57
N LEU A 143 -24.76 2.01 19.27
CA LEU A 143 -24.38 2.09 20.68
C LEU A 143 -25.60 2.38 21.55
N ASP A 144 -25.58 1.96 22.81
CA ASP A 144 -26.53 2.42 23.82
C ASP A 144 -26.18 3.84 24.34
N GLU A 145 -26.99 4.35 25.27
CA GLU A 145 -26.79 5.64 25.93
C GLU A 145 -25.48 5.76 26.73
N ASN A 146 -24.87 4.62 27.10
CA ASN A 146 -23.60 4.55 27.81
C ASN A 146 -22.41 4.38 26.86
N GLY A 147 -22.64 4.32 25.55
CA GLY A 147 -21.61 4.12 24.53
C GLY A 147 -21.19 2.66 24.34
N ASN A 148 -21.91 1.69 24.90
CA ASN A 148 -21.67 0.26 24.71
C ASN A 148 -22.22 -0.22 23.37
N LEU A 149 -21.52 -1.16 22.73
CA LEU A 149 -21.96 -1.75 21.47
C LEU A 149 -23.18 -2.67 21.68
N VAL A 150 -24.33 -2.31 21.09
CA VAL A 150 -25.55 -3.13 21.13
C VAL A 150 -25.86 -3.82 19.81
N GLN A 151 -25.41 -3.25 18.70
CA GLN A 151 -25.51 -3.88 17.38
C GLN A 151 -24.18 -3.70 16.65
N PRO A 152 -23.37 -4.77 16.48
CA PRO A 152 -22.16 -4.70 15.67
C PRO A 152 -22.52 -4.48 14.19
N ALA A 153 -21.56 -3.94 13.45
CA ALA A 153 -21.67 -3.92 11.99
C ALA A 153 -21.81 -5.34 11.42
N ASP A 154 -22.65 -5.49 10.39
CA ASP A 154 -22.95 -6.77 9.76
C ASP A 154 -21.69 -7.39 9.11
N PRO A 155 -21.19 -8.54 9.59
CA PRO A 155 -19.98 -9.15 9.04
C PRO A 155 -20.14 -9.64 7.60
N ALA A 156 -21.38 -9.90 7.15
CA ALA A 156 -21.66 -10.26 5.76
C ALA A 156 -21.59 -9.06 4.81
N ASN A 157 -21.65 -7.83 5.35
CA ASN A 157 -21.57 -6.62 4.56
C ASN A 157 -20.10 -6.27 4.25
N PRO A 158 -19.67 -6.30 2.98
CA PRO A 158 -18.28 -6.04 2.61
C PRO A 158 -17.75 -4.66 2.99
N SER A 159 -18.65 -3.69 3.21
CA SER A 159 -18.29 -2.36 3.71
C SER A 159 -17.66 -2.35 5.10
N THR A 160 -17.80 -3.46 5.82
CA THR A 160 -17.29 -3.65 7.18
C THR A 160 -15.95 -4.36 7.23
N TRP A 161 -15.47 -4.90 6.12
CA TRP A 161 -14.21 -5.62 6.07
C TRP A 161 -13.02 -4.67 6.21
N LEU A 162 -12.09 -4.99 7.11
CA LEU A 162 -10.96 -4.13 7.41
C LEU A 162 -9.65 -4.88 7.22
N TYR A 163 -8.78 -4.33 6.36
CA TYR A 163 -7.49 -4.91 6.04
C TYR A 163 -6.44 -3.85 5.75
N LYS A 164 -5.18 -4.27 5.85
CA LYS A 164 -4.01 -3.61 5.29
C LYS A 164 -3.60 -4.33 4.02
N THR A 165 -2.99 -3.61 3.09
CA THR A 165 -2.51 -4.19 1.84
C THR A 165 -1.06 -3.77 1.60
N TRP A 166 -0.27 -4.70 1.09
CA TRP A 166 1.05 -4.46 0.51
C TRP A 166 1.09 -5.09 -0.85
N VAL A 167 1.95 -4.55 -1.71
CA VAL A 167 2.28 -5.22 -2.96
C VAL A 167 3.78 -5.40 -3.07
N ARG A 168 4.15 -6.55 -3.62
CA ARG A 168 5.53 -6.99 -3.75
C ARG A 168 5.86 -7.42 -5.18
N LYS A 169 7.05 -7.05 -5.63
CA LYS A 169 7.66 -7.59 -6.87
C LYS A 169 9.16 -7.78 -6.65
N GLY A 170 9.58 -9.04 -6.53
CA GLY A 170 10.96 -9.36 -6.15
C GLY A 170 11.27 -8.84 -4.74
N PHE A 171 12.19 -7.88 -4.65
CA PHE A 171 12.59 -7.25 -3.39
C PHE A 171 11.80 -5.97 -3.07
N SER A 172 11.13 -5.39 -4.07
CA SER A 172 10.34 -4.16 -3.90
C SER A 172 9.04 -4.49 -3.17
N VAL A 173 8.80 -3.82 -2.04
CA VAL A 173 7.57 -3.97 -1.24
C VAL A 173 7.03 -2.58 -0.94
N ARG A 174 5.75 -2.35 -1.22
CA ARG A 174 5.08 -1.08 -0.95
C ARG A 174 3.80 -1.29 -0.13
N PRO A 175 3.67 -0.64 1.04
CA PRO A 175 2.39 -0.58 1.74
C PRO A 175 1.42 0.29 0.96
N MET A 176 0.16 -0.10 0.96
CA MET A 176 -0.92 0.59 0.28
C MET A 176 -1.76 1.38 1.27
N VAL A 177 -1.14 2.43 1.84
CA VAL A 177 -1.72 3.24 2.91
C VAL A 177 -3.00 3.98 2.52
N THR A 178 -3.23 4.20 1.22
CA THR A 178 -4.41 4.88 0.70
C THR A 178 -5.52 3.95 0.22
N ILE A 179 -5.34 2.63 0.25
CA ILE A 179 -6.44 1.71 -0.09
C ILE A 179 -7.50 1.84 1.00
N ALA A 180 -8.67 2.33 0.60
CA ALA A 180 -9.84 2.29 1.47
C ALA A 180 -10.19 0.82 1.76
N PRO A 181 -10.57 0.47 3.00
CA PRO A 181 -11.14 -0.84 3.27
C PRO A 181 -12.33 -1.11 2.34
N ALA A 182 -12.58 -2.38 2.05
CA ALA A 182 -13.61 -2.81 1.12
C ALA A 182 -14.97 -2.15 1.47
N GLY A 183 -15.73 -1.81 0.43
CA GLY A 183 -17.17 -1.47 0.48
C GLY A 183 -17.60 -0.16 1.11
N GLY A 184 -16.75 0.58 1.82
CA GLY A 184 -17.28 1.59 2.74
C GLY A 184 -17.76 2.96 2.18
N SER A 185 -18.14 3.10 0.91
CA SER A 185 -18.55 4.43 0.43
C SER A 185 -19.58 4.49 -0.70
N THR A 186 -19.72 3.45 -1.53
CA THR A 186 -20.63 3.49 -2.69
C THR A 186 -21.51 2.24 -2.83
N GLY A 187 -21.58 1.40 -1.80
CA GLY A 187 -22.25 0.11 -1.88
C GLY A 187 -21.57 -0.87 -2.86
N MET A 188 -20.34 -0.58 -3.30
CA MET A 188 -19.56 -1.46 -4.17
C MET A 188 -18.91 -2.56 -3.32
N PRO A 189 -19.35 -3.83 -3.42
CA PRO A 189 -18.98 -4.89 -2.49
C PRO A 189 -17.51 -5.33 -2.55
N MET A 190 -16.73 -4.85 -3.51
CA MET A 190 -15.28 -5.05 -3.54
C MET A 190 -14.59 -3.78 -4.03
N SER A 191 -13.79 -3.16 -3.18
CA SER A 191 -12.92 -2.06 -3.61
C SER A 191 -11.46 -2.49 -3.55
N CYS A 192 -11.07 -3.33 -4.50
CA CYS A 192 -9.70 -3.32 -5.01
C CYS A 192 -9.68 -2.96 -6.50
N ASN A 193 -10.53 -2.02 -6.91
CA ASN A 193 -10.14 -1.15 -8.02
C ASN A 193 -8.86 -0.43 -7.58
N MET A 194 -7.72 -0.95 -8.01
CA MET A 194 -6.43 -0.27 -7.90
C MET A 194 -6.41 0.90 -8.90
N HIS A 195 -7.32 1.85 -8.63
CA HIS A 195 -7.59 3.16 -9.22
C HIS A 195 -7.26 3.36 -10.70
N HIS A 196 -8.22 3.04 -11.59
CA HIS A 196 -8.26 3.63 -12.93
C HIS A 196 -9.09 4.91 -12.96
N GLY A 197 -8.41 5.98 -13.32
CA GLY A 197 -8.87 6.88 -14.36
C GLY A 197 -7.63 7.40 -15.08
N ASN A 198 -7.75 7.74 -16.35
CA ASN A 198 -6.70 8.40 -17.16
C ASN A 198 -6.19 9.73 -16.52
N MET A 199 -6.78 10.14 -15.39
CA MET A 199 -6.51 11.37 -14.63
C MET A 199 -6.40 11.16 -13.10
N GLY A 200 -5.55 10.24 -12.63
CA GLY A 200 -4.72 10.53 -11.45
C GLY A 200 -5.24 10.23 -10.04
N SER A 201 -6.03 9.18 -9.80
CA SER A 201 -6.21 8.70 -8.41
C SER A 201 -5.08 7.74 -7.99
N ARG A 202 -4.72 7.83 -6.70
CA ARG A 202 -3.43 7.49 -6.07
C ARG A 202 -3.05 6.00 -6.04
N GLY A 203 -3.70 5.13 -6.80
CA GLY A 203 -3.78 3.71 -6.45
C GLY A 203 -3.31 2.69 -7.48
N ALA A 204 -2.81 3.07 -8.65
CA ALA A 204 -2.14 2.09 -9.49
C ALA A 204 -0.70 1.86 -8.99
N LEU A 205 -0.28 0.60 -8.97
CA LEU A 205 0.78 0.13 -8.08
C LEU A 205 2.13 0.03 -8.73
N TRP A 206 2.93 1.06 -8.49
CA TRP A 206 4.29 1.13 -9.01
C TRP A 206 5.26 0.37 -8.12
N VAL A 207 5.11 -0.95 -7.98
CA VAL A 207 6.16 -1.78 -7.37
C VAL A 207 7.20 -2.25 -8.39
N SER A 208 6.98 -1.93 -9.67
CA SER A 208 7.88 -2.36 -10.74
C SER A 208 9.31 -1.85 -10.49
N PRO A 209 10.31 -2.74 -10.50
CA PRO A 209 11.72 -2.35 -10.47
C PRO A 209 12.18 -1.79 -11.83
N ALA A 210 11.30 -1.78 -12.84
CA ALA A 210 11.64 -1.23 -14.14
C ALA A 210 11.99 0.26 -14.02
N PRO A 211 12.98 0.72 -14.81
CA PRO A 211 13.37 2.12 -14.85
C PRO A 211 12.20 2.97 -15.35
N THR A 212 12.17 4.23 -14.90
CA THR A 212 11.13 5.18 -15.29
C THR A 212 11.30 5.64 -16.74
N LEU A 213 12.55 5.70 -17.22
CA LEU A 213 12.88 6.05 -18.61
C LEU A 213 13.57 4.89 -19.33
N PRO A 214 13.49 4.83 -20.68
CA PRO A 214 14.19 3.79 -21.46
C PRO A 214 15.70 3.79 -21.26
N SER A 215 16.29 4.97 -21.03
CA SER A 215 17.71 5.15 -20.77
C SER A 215 17.97 6.46 -20.03
N TYR A 216 19.17 6.55 -19.47
CA TYR A 216 19.74 7.74 -18.85
C TYR A 216 21.11 8.02 -19.49
N PRO A 217 21.62 9.27 -19.43
CA PRO A 217 23.03 9.55 -19.68
C PRO A 217 23.94 8.57 -18.93
N GLU A 218 25.06 8.19 -19.55
CA GLU A 218 26.00 7.25 -18.94
C GLU A 218 26.65 7.84 -17.68
N SER A 219 27.01 6.97 -16.73
CA SER A 219 27.67 7.42 -15.51
C SER A 219 28.99 8.12 -15.83
N GLY A 220 29.16 9.34 -15.31
CA GLY A 220 30.33 10.18 -15.58
C GLY A 220 30.17 11.15 -16.75
N GLN A 221 29.09 11.05 -17.52
CA GLN A 221 28.70 12.09 -18.48
C GLN A 221 27.81 13.13 -17.79
N SER A 222 28.26 14.36 -17.68
CA SER A 222 27.41 15.47 -17.21
C SER A 222 26.20 15.65 -18.12
N GLY A 223 25.06 16.07 -17.57
CA GLY A 223 23.92 16.49 -18.39
C GLY A 223 22.58 15.91 -17.96
N LEU A 224 22.47 15.41 -16.73
CA LEU A 224 21.18 15.02 -16.19
C LEU A 224 20.32 16.27 -15.92
N SER A 225 19.43 16.58 -16.87
CA SER A 225 18.39 17.60 -16.67
C SER A 225 17.35 17.16 -15.64
N TYR A 226 17.06 18.02 -14.65
CA TYR A 226 15.98 17.79 -13.68
C TYR A 226 14.65 17.51 -14.38
N ARG A 227 14.26 18.34 -15.36
CA ARG A 227 12.96 18.22 -16.04
C ARG A 227 12.86 16.96 -16.90
N LYS A 228 13.92 16.58 -17.60
CA LYS A 228 13.89 15.45 -18.55
C LYS A 228 14.10 14.10 -17.87
N HIS A 229 14.95 14.03 -16.84
CA HIS A 229 15.38 12.76 -16.26
C HIS A 229 14.87 12.54 -14.84
N ILE A 230 14.93 13.56 -13.99
CA ILE A 230 14.69 13.42 -12.55
C ILE A 230 13.22 13.57 -12.18
N TYR A 231 12.56 14.60 -12.70
CA TYR A 231 11.16 14.87 -12.47
C TYR A 231 10.26 13.68 -12.85
N PRO A 232 10.47 12.96 -13.98
CA PRO A 232 9.74 11.73 -14.27
C PRO A 232 9.88 10.68 -13.17
N ILE A 233 11.09 10.47 -12.63
CA ILE A 233 11.34 9.51 -11.54
C ILE A 233 10.56 9.92 -10.28
N LEU A 234 10.71 11.17 -9.83
CA LEU A 234 10.04 11.69 -8.63
C LEU A 234 8.51 11.62 -8.78
N ARG A 235 7.99 12.03 -9.94
CA ARG A 235 6.57 11.98 -10.27
C ARG A 235 6.04 10.55 -10.30
N SER A 236 6.79 9.61 -10.86
CA SER A 236 6.37 8.22 -10.99
C SER A 236 6.44 7.47 -9.65
N LYS A 237 7.58 7.56 -8.95
CA LYS A 237 7.91 6.67 -7.84
C LYS A 237 7.64 7.29 -6.45
N CYS A 238 7.68 8.62 -6.31
CA CYS A 238 7.66 9.31 -5.01
C CYS A 238 6.37 10.10 -4.76
N SER A 239 5.92 10.89 -5.73
CA SER A 239 4.77 11.78 -5.58
C SER A 239 3.42 11.14 -5.20
N PRO A 240 3.15 9.82 -5.40
CA PRO A 240 1.92 9.23 -4.88
C PRO A 240 1.79 9.34 -3.35
N CYS A 241 2.91 9.32 -2.62
CA CYS A 241 2.94 9.45 -1.16
C CYS A 241 3.39 10.85 -0.72
N HIS A 242 4.16 11.56 -1.55
CA HIS A 242 4.64 12.92 -1.30
C HIS A 242 3.72 13.94 -1.95
N ILE A 243 2.46 13.97 -1.49
CA ILE A 243 1.50 14.99 -1.89
C ILE A 243 1.55 16.10 -0.83
N PRO A 244 1.82 17.35 -1.20
CA PRO A 244 2.14 18.36 -0.22
C PRO A 244 0.93 18.73 0.65
N GLY A 245 1.06 18.58 1.96
CA GLY A 245 0.05 18.95 2.97
C GLY A 245 -0.79 17.77 3.47
N ASN A 246 -1.75 18.07 4.36
CA ASN A 246 -2.52 17.02 5.00
C ASN A 246 -3.44 16.31 4.00
N THR A 247 -3.35 14.98 3.98
CA THR A 247 -4.36 14.15 3.34
C THR A 247 -5.37 13.74 4.40
N MET A 248 -6.65 14.04 4.14
CA MET A 248 -7.74 13.44 4.91
C MET A 248 -7.84 11.97 4.52
N THR A 249 -7.49 11.11 5.46
CA THR A 249 -7.70 9.68 5.36
C THR A 249 -9.15 9.37 5.67
N ARG A 250 -9.61 8.21 5.22
CA ARG A 250 -11.01 7.84 5.40
C ARG A 250 -11.27 7.45 6.86
N LEU A 251 -12.42 7.88 7.39
CA LEU A 251 -12.96 7.39 8.66
C LEU A 251 -13.42 5.94 8.43
N VAL A 252 -12.84 5.00 9.16
CA VAL A 252 -13.10 3.56 8.96
C VAL A 252 -13.55 2.87 10.24
N THR A 253 -13.29 3.46 11.40
CA THR A 253 -13.59 2.91 12.73
C THR A 253 -14.18 3.96 13.67
N LYS A 254 -14.78 3.53 14.78
CA LYS A 254 -15.23 4.39 15.89
C LYS A 254 -14.14 5.35 16.38
N SER A 255 -12.91 4.88 16.56
CA SER A 255 -11.80 5.74 17.01
C SER A 255 -11.53 6.89 16.05
N ASP A 256 -11.80 6.72 14.75
CA ASP A 256 -11.65 7.81 13.79
C ASP A 256 -12.74 8.89 13.95
N LEU A 257 -13.91 8.57 14.51
CA LEU A 257 -14.98 9.53 14.81
C LEU A 257 -14.71 10.35 16.06
N GLU A 258 -14.24 9.71 17.13
CA GLU A 258 -14.09 10.34 18.45
C GLU A 258 -12.91 11.33 18.49
N ILE A 259 -11.82 10.99 17.80
CA ILE A 259 -10.65 11.86 17.66
C ILE A 259 -10.24 11.82 16.18
N PRO A 260 -10.81 12.69 15.32
CA PRO A 260 -10.53 12.68 13.89
C PRO A 260 -9.12 13.19 13.60
N SER A 261 -8.10 12.37 13.85
CA SER A 261 -6.75 12.57 13.30
C SER A 261 -6.63 11.90 11.93
N THR A 262 -7.69 11.96 11.12
CA THR A 262 -7.61 11.49 9.74
C THR A 262 -6.76 12.41 8.87
N SER A 263 -6.48 13.62 9.32
CA SER A 263 -5.53 14.54 8.70
C SER A 263 -4.10 14.03 8.91
N ILE A 264 -3.53 13.37 7.89
CA ILE A 264 -2.16 12.86 7.95
C ILE A 264 -1.33 13.51 6.85
N ASP A 265 -0.22 14.12 7.25
CA ASP A 265 0.82 14.57 6.34
C ASP A 265 1.83 13.43 6.09
N HIS A 266 1.51 12.56 5.13
CA HIS A 266 2.41 11.47 4.72
C HIS A 266 3.75 11.98 4.18
N SER A 267 3.79 13.22 3.70
CA SER A 267 4.98 13.84 3.13
C SER A 267 5.88 14.49 4.18
N CYS A 268 5.38 14.73 5.40
CA CYS A 268 6.01 15.65 6.36
C CYS A 268 6.35 16.99 5.70
N SER A 269 5.37 17.54 4.98
CA SER A 269 5.42 18.78 4.22
C SER A 269 6.54 18.81 3.17
N LEU A 270 6.83 17.65 2.57
CA LEU A 270 7.79 17.51 1.47
C LEU A 270 7.06 17.47 0.13
N ASP A 271 7.32 18.46 -0.70
CA ASP A 271 6.83 18.59 -2.06
C ASP A 271 7.89 18.17 -3.07
N LEU A 272 7.91 16.89 -3.42
CA LEU A 272 8.82 16.37 -4.44
C LEU A 272 8.40 16.72 -5.88
N MET A 273 7.33 17.48 -6.06
CA MET A 273 6.91 17.98 -7.37
C MET A 273 7.44 19.40 -7.64
N ALA A 274 7.84 20.11 -6.59
CA ALA A 274 8.46 21.43 -6.67
C ALA A 274 9.95 21.34 -6.29
N TYR A 275 10.81 21.86 -7.16
CA TYR A 275 12.26 21.78 -6.96
C TYR A 275 12.72 22.48 -5.66
N GLU A 276 12.25 23.72 -5.42
CA GLU A 276 12.52 24.50 -4.20
C GLU A 276 11.43 24.35 -3.13
N GLY A 277 10.35 23.60 -3.42
CA GLY A 277 9.18 23.49 -2.57
C GLY A 277 8.04 24.42 -3.00
N SER A 278 6.87 24.21 -2.40
CA SER A 278 5.71 25.10 -2.54
C SER A 278 5.50 25.91 -1.26
N THR A 279 4.58 26.88 -1.27
CA THR A 279 4.37 27.81 -0.14
C THR A 279 4.27 27.09 1.21
N GLY A 280 5.28 27.30 2.07
CA GLY A 280 5.37 26.72 3.41
C GLY A 280 5.79 25.24 3.47
N LYS A 281 6.28 24.67 2.36
CA LYS A 281 6.63 23.25 2.22
C LYS A 281 8.03 23.11 1.66
N ARG A 282 8.72 22.04 2.07
CA ARG A 282 10.08 21.70 1.62
C ARG A 282 10.05 21.16 0.19
N GLY A 283 11.08 21.42 -0.59
CA GLY A 283 11.28 20.91 -1.94
C GLY A 283 12.23 19.73 -2.02
N VAL A 284 12.61 19.40 -3.27
CA VAL A 284 13.64 18.39 -3.54
C VAL A 284 14.99 18.80 -2.95
N LEU A 285 15.32 20.09 -2.97
CA LEU A 285 16.60 20.60 -2.44
C LEU A 285 16.78 20.36 -0.93
N ASP A 286 15.70 20.26 -0.17
CA ASP A 286 15.76 20.03 1.28
C ASP A 286 16.14 18.59 1.67
N VAL A 287 16.22 17.68 0.69
CA VAL A 287 16.47 16.25 0.93
C VAL A 287 17.64 15.68 0.13
N VAL A 288 18.42 16.56 -0.52
CA VAL A 288 19.64 16.21 -1.25
C VAL A 288 20.87 16.80 -0.57
N ASP A 289 21.97 16.08 -0.64
CA ASP A 289 23.30 16.47 -0.17
C ASP A 289 24.25 16.32 -1.36
N PRO A 290 24.54 17.41 -2.10
CA PRO A 290 25.42 17.36 -3.27
C PRO A 290 26.86 16.96 -2.93
N ASP A 291 27.33 17.28 -1.73
CA ASP A 291 28.69 16.95 -1.28
C ASP A 291 28.82 15.47 -0.95
N ASN A 292 27.73 14.86 -0.47
CA ASN A 292 27.67 13.43 -0.16
C ASN A 292 26.37 12.81 -0.72
N PRO A 293 26.29 12.54 -2.04
CA PRO A 293 25.05 12.09 -2.68
C PRO A 293 24.38 10.90 -1.98
N GLU A 294 25.16 9.88 -1.60
CA GLU A 294 24.67 8.69 -0.89
C GLU A 294 24.12 8.99 0.53
N GLN A 295 24.46 10.14 1.11
CA GLN A 295 23.92 10.61 2.39
C GLN A 295 22.62 11.39 2.25
N SER A 296 22.22 11.75 1.02
CA SER A 296 20.94 12.39 0.73
C SER A 296 19.78 11.58 1.29
N LEU A 297 18.87 12.26 2.01
CA LEU A 297 17.65 11.64 2.51
C LEU A 297 16.80 11.04 1.38
N LEU A 298 16.85 11.65 0.18
CA LEU A 298 16.18 11.17 -1.02
C LEU A 298 16.62 9.74 -1.42
N LEU A 299 17.90 9.40 -1.26
CA LEU A 299 18.45 8.10 -1.61
C LEU A 299 18.37 7.11 -0.43
N ARG A 300 18.82 7.50 0.76
CA ARG A 300 18.91 6.61 1.93
C ARG A 300 17.57 5.99 2.34
N LYS A 301 16.47 6.71 2.12
CA LYS A 301 15.13 6.26 2.53
C LYS A 301 14.53 5.22 1.58
N THR A 302 15.01 5.13 0.34
CA THR A 302 14.36 4.32 -0.71
C THR A 302 15.03 2.97 -0.93
N VAL A 303 16.25 2.79 -0.42
CA VAL A 303 17.03 1.56 -0.44
C VAL A 303 16.65 0.60 0.69
N PHE A 304 17.03 -0.67 0.55
CA PHE A 304 16.79 -1.69 1.56
C PHE A 304 17.45 -1.34 2.90
N GLY A 305 16.70 -1.47 4.00
CA GLY A 305 17.14 -1.07 5.34
C GLY A 305 16.87 0.40 5.69
N GLY A 306 16.47 1.22 4.71
CA GLY A 306 15.96 2.57 4.97
C GLY A 306 14.57 2.55 5.63
N ILE A 307 14.32 3.46 6.57
CA ILE A 307 13.00 3.66 7.16
C ILE A 307 12.23 4.67 6.31
N HIS A 308 11.23 4.18 5.57
CA HIS A 308 10.35 5.02 4.75
C HIS A 308 8.94 4.44 4.73
N SER A 309 7.95 5.32 4.90
CA SER A 309 6.53 4.95 4.92
C SER A 309 6.04 4.35 3.61
N GLY A 310 6.65 4.73 2.48
CA GLY A 310 6.37 4.13 1.17
C GLY A 310 7.05 2.77 0.95
N GLY A 311 7.76 2.23 1.94
CA GLY A 311 8.56 1.02 1.82
C GLY A 311 9.91 1.25 1.13
N ALA A 312 10.65 0.16 0.96
CA ALA A 312 11.91 0.08 0.22
C ALA A 312 11.67 -0.50 -1.17
N PHE A 313 12.16 0.18 -2.21
CA PHE A 313 11.82 -0.18 -3.60
C PHE A 313 12.93 0.02 -4.61
N TRP A 314 14.09 0.55 -4.21
CA TRP A 314 15.29 0.57 -5.05
C TRP A 314 16.42 -0.26 -4.46
N LYS A 315 17.28 -0.75 -5.35
CA LYS A 315 18.66 -1.13 -5.06
C LYS A 315 19.59 -0.03 -5.52
N ASP A 316 20.78 0.02 -4.94
CA ASP A 316 21.82 0.99 -5.29
C ASP A 316 22.27 0.89 -6.77
N GLY A 317 22.04 -0.26 -7.40
CA GLY A 317 22.32 -0.49 -8.83
C GLY A 317 21.15 -0.25 -9.78
N ASP A 318 19.97 0.14 -9.28
CA ASP A 318 18.82 0.39 -10.15
C ASP A 318 19.05 1.67 -10.99
N PRO A 319 18.66 1.70 -12.27
CA PRO A 319 18.96 2.86 -13.14
C PRO A 319 18.38 4.19 -12.62
N ASP A 320 17.16 4.18 -12.07
CA ASP A 320 16.54 5.37 -11.47
C ASP A 320 17.36 5.88 -10.26
N TYR A 321 17.88 4.97 -9.44
CA TYR A 321 18.72 5.31 -8.28
C TYR A 321 20.04 5.92 -8.73
N LEU A 322 20.72 5.27 -9.68
CA LEU A 322 21.99 5.75 -10.24
C LEU A 322 21.84 7.13 -10.90
N ALA A 323 20.74 7.35 -11.62
CA ALA A 323 20.43 8.66 -12.21
C ALA A 323 20.23 9.74 -11.14
N LEU A 324 19.45 9.46 -10.09
CA LEU A 324 19.28 10.42 -8.98
C LEU A 324 20.62 10.71 -8.29
N ARG A 325 21.40 9.68 -7.99
CA ARG A 325 22.72 9.82 -7.36
C ARG A 325 23.65 10.69 -8.20
N GLN A 326 23.74 10.41 -9.49
CA GLN A 326 24.59 11.18 -10.39
C GLN A 326 24.13 12.63 -10.48
N TRP A 327 22.83 12.87 -10.63
CA TRP A 327 22.29 14.23 -10.67
C TRP A 327 22.58 15.01 -9.39
N ILE A 328 22.47 14.37 -8.21
CA ILE A 328 22.86 14.99 -6.94
C ILE A 328 24.36 15.32 -6.93
N ALA A 329 25.21 14.39 -7.38
CA ALA A 329 26.66 14.60 -7.49
C ALA A 329 27.05 15.72 -8.47
N GLU A 330 26.20 15.99 -9.47
CA GLU A 330 26.34 17.11 -10.41
C GLU A 330 25.91 18.47 -9.81
N GLY A 331 25.64 18.53 -8.50
CA GLY A 331 25.16 19.74 -7.82
C GLY A 331 23.64 19.84 -7.77
N ALA A 332 22.93 18.76 -8.10
CA ALA A 332 21.47 18.71 -8.21
C ALA A 332 20.88 19.84 -9.08
N PRO A 333 21.43 20.15 -10.27
CA PRO A 333 21.05 21.35 -11.02
C PRO A 333 19.53 21.43 -11.26
N GLY A 334 18.99 22.63 -11.06
CA GLY A 334 17.56 22.90 -11.17
C GLY A 334 16.99 22.77 -12.58
N PRO A 335 15.68 22.95 -12.75
CA PRO A 335 15.07 22.98 -14.08
C PRO A 335 15.64 24.16 -14.88
N GLU A 336 16.05 23.88 -16.13
CA GLU A 336 16.38 24.94 -17.09
C GLU A 336 15.14 25.83 -17.34
N PRO A 337 15.34 27.14 -17.58
CA PRO A 337 14.25 28.04 -17.96
C PRO A 337 13.51 27.49 -19.19
N ILE A 338 12.19 27.57 -19.16
CA ILE A 338 11.38 27.30 -20.35
C ILE A 338 11.46 28.56 -21.22
N TYR A 339 12.28 28.50 -22.26
CA TYR A 339 12.33 29.52 -23.31
C TYR A 339 11.23 29.29 -24.35
#